data_AF-A0A7S2PKT3-F1
#
_entry.id   AF-A0A7S2PKT3-F1
#
_cell.length_a   1.000
_cell.length_b   1.000
_cell.length_c   1.000
_cell.angle_alpha   90.00
_cell.angle_beta   90.00
_cell.angle_gamma   90.00
#
_symmetry.space_group_name_H-M   'P 1'
#
loop_
_entity.id
_entity.type
_entity.pdbx_description
1 polymer ?
#
loop_
_entity_poly.entity_id
_entity_poly.type
_entity_poly.pdbx_seq_one_letter_code
_entity_poly.pdbx_strand_id
1 'polypeptide(L)'
;DCCTYCCGDDSGCERVVPDGEGFILGNSLLSDYCLDIPDRNASNGNPMKLLACNGGENQRWILDTAGRIISDMDYSKCLDAGTNPAALDDVVISDCNGA
;
A
#
# COMPACT_ATOMS: atom_id res chain seq x y z
N ASP A 1 4.71 -20.93 -2.83
CA ASP A 1 4.17 -19.90 -3.72
C ASP A 1 3.40 -18.88 -2.93
N CYS A 2 3.59 -17.60 -3.27
CA CYS A 2 3.12 -16.45 -2.51
C CYS A 2 1.59 -16.49 -2.32
N CYS A 3 1.11 -15.90 -1.22
CA CYS A 3 -0.29 -15.72 -0.89
C CYS A 3 -0.95 -14.72 -1.87
N THR A 4 -1.20 -15.16 -3.10
CA THR A 4 -2.04 -14.42 -4.05
C THR A 4 -3.46 -14.41 -3.49
N TYR A 5 -3.89 -13.25 -2.99
CA TYR A 5 -5.23 -13.10 -2.44
C TYR A 5 -6.14 -12.59 -3.54
N CYS A 6 -6.82 -13.51 -4.21
CA CYS A 6 -7.77 -13.21 -5.26
C CYS A 6 -9.15 -12.97 -4.64
N CYS A 7 -9.74 -11.81 -4.90
CA CYS A 7 -11.15 -11.56 -4.64
C CYS A 7 -11.95 -11.81 -5.93
N GLY A 8 -12.74 -12.88 -5.98
CA GLY A 8 -13.58 -13.23 -7.13
C GLY A 8 -12.84 -13.96 -8.25
N ASP A 9 -13.28 -13.77 -9.49
CA ASP A 9 -12.71 -14.39 -10.69
C ASP A 9 -11.32 -13.78 -10.94
N ASP A 10 -10.25 -14.57 -10.79
CA ASP A 10 -8.78 -14.36 -10.77
C ASP A 10 -8.09 -13.29 -11.68
N SER A 11 -8.85 -12.36 -12.25
CA SER A 11 -8.43 -11.24 -13.09
C SER A 11 -7.97 -9.99 -12.31
N GLY A 12 -8.12 -9.97 -10.98
CA GLY A 12 -7.82 -8.82 -10.11
C GLY A 12 -7.03 -9.16 -8.84
N CYS A 13 -6.16 -10.16 -8.89
CA CYS A 13 -5.42 -10.58 -7.71
C CYS A 13 -4.34 -9.57 -7.31
N GLU A 14 -4.33 -9.19 -6.04
CA GLU A 14 -3.25 -8.42 -5.44
C GLU A 14 -2.16 -9.38 -4.92
N ARG A 15 -0.89 -9.03 -5.13
CA ARG A 15 0.22 -9.82 -4.60
C ARG A 15 0.63 -9.27 -3.23
N VAL A 16 0.20 -9.96 -2.18
CA VAL A 16 0.63 -9.66 -0.81
C VAL A 16 1.80 -10.57 -0.43
N VAL A 17 2.95 -9.98 -0.08
CA VAL A 17 4.17 -10.71 0.29
C VAL A 17 4.55 -10.40 1.74
N PRO A 18 4.37 -11.32 2.70
CA PRO A 18 4.90 -11.14 4.05
C PRO A 18 6.43 -11.08 4.03
N ASP A 19 7.03 -10.17 4.78
CA ASP A 19 8.50 -10.01 4.87
C ASP A 19 9.08 -10.20 6.28
N GLY A 20 8.23 -10.41 7.29
CA GLY A 20 8.61 -10.62 8.68
C GLY A 20 8.47 -9.37 9.56
N GLU A 21 8.40 -8.18 8.97
CA GLU A 21 8.15 -6.90 9.64
C GLU A 21 6.74 -6.39 9.35
N GLY A 22 6.18 -6.79 8.21
CA GLY A 22 4.81 -6.55 7.79
C GLY A 22 4.55 -7.31 6.49
N PHE A 23 4.13 -6.57 5.46
CA PHE A 23 3.96 -7.09 4.11
C PHE A 23 4.24 -6.03 3.03
N ILE A 24 4.52 -6.52 1.84
CA ILE A 24 4.64 -5.76 0.60
C ILE A 24 3.36 -5.94 -0.22
N LEU A 25 2.83 -4.84 -0.75
CA LEU A 25 1.80 -4.84 -1.79
C LEU A 25 2.49 -4.74 -3.15
N GLY A 26 2.47 -5.85 -3.89
CA GLY A 26 3.14 -5.99 -5.18
C GLY A 26 2.16 -6.07 -6.32
N ASN A 27 2.59 -5.63 -7.50
CA ASN A 27 1.82 -5.85 -8.71
C ASN A 27 1.87 -7.34 -9.10
N SER A 28 0.70 -7.97 -9.31
CA SER A 28 0.65 -9.40 -9.65
C SER A 28 1.12 -9.72 -11.08
N LEU A 29 1.08 -8.76 -12.01
CA LEU A 29 1.55 -8.92 -13.40
C LEU A 29 3.02 -8.49 -13.57
N LEU A 30 3.47 -7.52 -12.76
CA LEU A 30 4.80 -6.94 -12.79
C LEU A 30 5.44 -7.10 -11.40
N SER A 31 5.92 -8.31 -11.10
CA SER A 31 6.43 -8.71 -9.79
C SER A 31 7.53 -7.83 -9.19
N ASP A 32 8.20 -7.05 -10.04
CA ASP A 32 9.31 -6.19 -9.67
C ASP A 32 8.84 -4.79 -9.24
N TYR A 33 7.52 -4.54 -9.20
CA TYR A 33 6.92 -3.28 -8.78
C TYR A 33 6.05 -3.45 -7.53
N CYS A 34 6.24 -2.52 -6.60
CA CYS A 34 5.64 -2.51 -5.27
C CYS A 34 4.98 -1.15 -5.02
N LEU A 35 3.91 -1.13 -4.22
CA LEU A 35 3.28 0.10 -3.75
C LEU A 35 4.27 0.86 -2.88
N ASP A 36 4.52 2.12 -3.24
CA ASP A 36 5.64 2.93 -2.75
C ASP A 36 5.16 4.35 -2.41
N ILE A 37 5.62 4.87 -1.27
CA ILE A 37 5.55 6.30 -0.93
C ILE A 37 6.67 7.04 -1.70
N PRO A 38 6.37 7.70 -2.83
CA PRO A 38 7.39 8.20 -3.73
C PRO A 38 8.28 9.23 -3.05
N ASP A 39 9.59 9.15 -3.32
CA ASP A 39 10.60 10.02 -2.73
C ASP A 39 10.59 10.04 -1.18
N ARG A 40 9.97 9.02 -0.55
CA ARG A 40 9.74 8.94 0.92
C ARG A 40 8.94 10.12 1.47
N ASN A 41 8.15 10.80 0.64
CA ASN A 41 7.38 11.95 1.07
C ASN A 41 6.03 11.51 1.67
N ALA A 42 6.00 11.31 2.99
CA ALA A 42 4.78 10.93 3.73
C ALA A 42 3.86 12.10 4.11
N SER A 43 3.91 13.21 3.36
CA SER A 43 2.96 14.32 3.55
C SER A 43 1.54 13.89 3.14
N ASN A 44 0.53 14.31 3.89
CA ASN A 44 -0.86 13.92 3.63
C ASN A 44 -1.31 14.28 2.21
N GLY A 45 -2.02 13.34 1.58
CA GLY A 45 -2.54 13.50 0.23
C GLY A 45 -1.51 13.25 -0.87
N ASN A 46 -0.28 12.85 -0.54
CA ASN A 46 0.67 12.43 -1.56
C ASN A 46 0.20 11.10 -2.19
N PRO A 47 0.12 11.03 -3.52
CA PRO A 47 -0.34 9.84 -4.22
C PRO A 47 0.69 8.72 -4.13
N MET A 48 0.18 7.52 -3.90
CA MET A 48 0.95 6.29 -3.92
C MET A 48 1.30 5.90 -5.37
N LYS A 49 2.43 5.23 -5.58
CA LYS A 49 2.83 4.75 -6.91
C LYS A 49 3.33 3.33 -6.87
N LEU A 50 3.28 2.66 -8.01
CA LEU A 50 4.03 1.42 -8.23
C LEU A 50 5.45 1.77 -8.69
N LEU A 51 6.45 1.50 -7.85
CA LEU A 51 7.86 1.70 -8.16
C LEU A 51 8.63 0.39 -8.00
N ALA A 52 9.85 0.35 -8.53
CA ALA A 52 10.70 -0.83 -8.44
C ALA A 52 10.87 -1.26 -6.98
N CYS A 53 10.57 -2.52 -6.69
CA CYS A 53 10.72 -3.10 -5.36
C CYS A 53 12.18 -3.00 -4.93
N ASN A 54 12.42 -2.37 -3.78
CA ASN A 54 13.75 -2.13 -3.24
C ASN A 54 13.90 -2.53 -1.76
N GLY A 55 12.80 -2.99 -1.12
CA GLY A 55 12.79 -3.45 0.27
C GLY A 55 12.89 -2.34 1.31
N GLY A 56 12.79 -1.07 0.89
CA GLY A 56 12.75 0.07 1.79
C GLY A 56 11.44 0.16 2.57
N GLU A 57 11.49 0.81 3.73
CA GLU A 57 10.34 1.02 4.63
C GLU A 57 9.17 1.76 3.94
N ASN A 58 9.47 2.58 2.92
CA ASN A 58 8.47 3.28 2.10
C ASN A 58 7.68 2.34 1.16
N GLN A 59 7.98 1.05 1.14
CA GLN A 59 7.25 0.00 0.41
C GLN A 59 6.68 -1.07 1.35
N ARG A 60 6.86 -0.93 2.67
CA ARG A 60 6.40 -1.88 3.69
C ARG A 60 5.17 -1.37 4.40
N TRP A 61 4.24 -2.29 4.61
CA TRP A 61 2.91 -2.03 5.11
C TRP A 61 2.56 -2.96 6.25
N ILE A 62 1.78 -2.47 7.20
CA ILE A 62 1.40 -3.21 8.41
C ILE A 62 -0.12 -3.14 8.54
N LEU A 63 -0.76 -4.28 8.79
CA LEU A 63 -2.20 -4.34 9.06
C LEU A 63 -2.39 -4.26 10.56
N ASP A 64 -3.03 -3.20 11.04
CA ASP A 64 -3.29 -3.05 12.46
C ASP A 64 -4.57 -3.78 12.91
N THR A 65 -4.81 -3.77 14.23
CA THR A 65 -5.98 -4.43 14.83
C THR A 65 -7.31 -3.74 14.50
N ALA A 66 -7.28 -2.51 13.99
CA ALA A 66 -8.45 -1.78 13.52
C ALA A 66 -8.72 -2.01 12.03
N GLY A 67 -7.89 -2.80 11.33
CA GLY A 67 -8.02 -3.09 9.92
C GLY A 67 -7.43 -2.01 9.00
N ARG A 68 -6.59 -1.11 9.53
CA ARG A 68 -5.92 -0.06 8.77
C ARG A 68 -4.59 -0.58 8.22
N ILE A 69 -4.23 -0.14 7.01
CA ILE A 69 -2.91 -0.41 6.42
C ILE A 69 -2.00 0.77 6.75
N ILE A 70 -1.07 0.56 7.67
CA ILE A 70 -0.14 1.54 8.22
C ILE A 70 1.20 1.47 7.49
N SER A 71 1.83 2.61 7.27
CA SER A 71 3.20 2.71 6.76
C SER A 71 4.22 2.30 7.81
N ASP A 72 5.17 1.44 7.45
CA ASP A 72 6.29 1.08 8.33
C ASP A 72 7.28 2.26 8.52
N MET A 73 7.36 3.16 7.54
CA MET A 73 8.21 4.36 7.61
C MET A 73 7.68 5.41 8.62
N ASP A 74 6.37 5.47 8.81
CA ASP A 74 5.71 6.38 9.77
C ASP A 74 4.37 5.76 10.23
N TYR A 75 4.39 5.20 11.45
CA TYR A 75 3.25 4.51 12.08
C TYR A 75 2.03 5.42 12.34
N SER A 76 2.14 6.74 12.15
CA SER A 76 1.01 7.65 12.19
C SER A 76 0.26 7.77 10.86
N LYS A 77 0.81 7.19 9.78
CA LYS A 77 0.30 7.30 8.42
C LYS A 77 -0.32 6.01 7.91
N CYS A 78 -1.38 6.16 7.14
CA CYS A 78 -2.15 5.06 6.56
C CYS A 78 -2.32 5.23 5.05
N LEU A 79 -2.48 4.10 4.35
CA LEU A 79 -3.10 4.10 3.03
C LEU A 79 -4.54 4.58 3.17
N ASP A 80 -4.88 5.60 2.40
CA ASP A 80 -6.15 6.31 2.51
C ASP A 80 -6.73 6.55 1.11
N ALA A 81 -8.05 6.57 1.01
CA ALA A 81 -8.76 6.75 -0.26
C ALA A 81 -8.84 8.22 -0.70
N GLY A 82 -8.28 9.14 0.10
CA GLY A 82 -8.31 10.58 -0.14
C GLY A 82 -9.67 11.19 0.22
N THR A 83 -9.76 12.52 0.18
CA THR A 83 -10.96 13.26 0.64
C THR A 83 -12.18 13.15 -0.29
N ASN A 84 -12.02 12.54 -1.47
CA ASN A 84 -13.10 12.39 -2.44
C ASN A 84 -12.96 11.07 -3.21
N PRO A 85 -13.13 9.92 -2.54
CA PRO A 85 -12.93 8.62 -3.16
C PRO A 85 -13.91 8.35 -4.33
N ALA A 86 -15.05 9.06 -4.36
CA ALA A 86 -16.01 9.00 -5.45
C ALA A 86 -15.52 9.65 -6.76
N ALA A 87 -14.48 10.48 -6.70
CA ALA A 87 -13.85 11.10 -7.87
C ALA A 87 -12.82 10.20 -8.56
N LEU A 88 -12.59 8.98 -8.05
CA LEU A 88 -11.50 8.09 -8.49
C LEU A 88 -10.13 8.72 -8.27
N ASP A 89 -9.97 9.45 -7.17
CA ASP A 89 -8.66 9.95 -6.74
C ASP A 89 -7.71 8.76 -6.49
N ASP A 90 -6.41 9.00 -6.68
CA ASP A 90 -5.38 8.02 -6.35
C ASP A 90 -5.45 7.65 -4.87
N VAL A 91 -5.10 6.41 -4.52
CA VAL A 91 -4.79 6.06 -3.12
C VAL A 91 -3.63 6.94 -2.67
N VAL A 92 -3.77 7.55 -1.48
CA VAL A 92 -2.78 8.46 -0.92
C VAL A 92 -2.20 7.90 0.39
N ILE A 93 -1.09 8.49 0.81
CA ILE A 93 -0.65 8.43 2.19
C ILE A 93 -1.27 9.59 2.97
N SER A 94 -1.91 9.31 4.10
CA SER A 94 -2.53 10.35 4.94
C SER A 94 -2.47 9.97 6.42
N ASP A 95 -2.89 10.90 7.28
CA ASP A 95 -3.21 10.55 8.65
C ASP A 95 -4.31 9.49 8.66
N CYS A 96 -4.25 8.56 9.61
CA CYS A 96 -5.18 7.43 9.73
C CYS A 96 -6.61 7.84 10.16
N ASN A 97 -7.22 8.78 9.45
CA ASN A 97 -8.49 9.41 9.77
C ASN A 97 -9.64 8.98 8.83
N GLY A 98 -9.36 8.26 7.74
CA GLY A 98 -10.37 7.72 6.83
C GLY A 98 -11.16 8.82 6.14
N ALA A 99 -10.45 9.83 5.63
CA ALA A 99 -11.02 10.99 4.98
C ALA A 99 -11.79 10.66 3.69
#